data_AF-L0DAR1-F1
#
_entry.id   AF-L0DAR1-F1
#
_cell.length_a   1.000
_cell.length_b   1.000
_cell.length_c   1.000
_cell.angle_alpha   90.00
_cell.angle_beta   90.00
_cell.angle_gamma   90.00
#
_symmetry.space_group_name_H-M   'P 1'
#
loop_
_entity.id
_entity.type
_entity.pdbx_description
1 polymer ?
#
loop_
_entity_poly.entity_id
_entity_poly.type
_entity_poly.pdbx_seq_one_letter_code
_entity_poly.pdbx_strand_id
1 'polypeptide(L)'
;MESHSHPPHQNLPGRRFPVLPIVTPDSTPDTSGFIFPGLPIVTPDPPRLSQREKYGALFYVGLFGLAVLIGLIGWFAHGAWSLRDVWSNVYVLHDDSRPEVDRVRAALALSRDSRVNQRQRWDICLRTPLPALARYVLAESLTAEAASADPRGYALTVARSPDWPVWLRVLLTRPMAYAAVDGVKFPAVALEELKGNPDRGIALWASFVLTQLDLNDRAGPQVLVAGCEGSGWERELACLLLEASRLKGRPDEQKRLLDQATAWLRAHHPESKPLWSQPGLKSP
;
A
#
# COMPACT_ATOMS: atom_id res chain seq x y z
N MET A 1 38.26 -7.17 6.50
CA MET A 1 38.40 -8.40 5.70
C MET A 1 38.86 -9.49 6.66
N GLU A 2 37.91 -10.11 7.34
CA GLU A 2 38.17 -11.18 8.29
C GLU A 2 37.74 -12.49 7.62
N SER A 3 38.74 -13.31 7.30
CA SER A 3 38.56 -14.62 6.68
C SER A 3 38.17 -15.61 7.75
N HIS A 4 36.89 -15.96 7.83
CA HIS A 4 36.42 -17.04 8.67
C HIS A 4 36.91 -18.38 8.11
N SER A 5 37.73 -19.05 8.91
CA SER A 5 38.26 -20.38 8.67
C SER A 5 37.15 -21.41 8.90
N HIS A 6 36.85 -22.23 7.88
CA HIS A 6 35.98 -23.39 8.07
C HIS A 6 36.67 -24.46 8.94
N PRO A 7 35.96 -25.10 9.89
CA PRO A 7 36.49 -26.24 10.61
C PRO A 7 36.61 -27.47 9.69
N PRO A 8 37.60 -28.35 9.90
CA PRO A 8 37.76 -29.56 9.10
C PRO A 8 36.61 -30.53 9.37
N HIS A 9 36.09 -31.13 8.29
CA HIS A 9 35.11 -32.20 8.37
C HIS A 9 35.68 -33.39 9.17
N GLN A 10 34.92 -33.82 10.18
CA GLN A 10 35.19 -35.04 10.93
C GLN A 10 35.15 -36.24 9.97
N ASN A 11 36.29 -36.91 9.87
CA ASN A 11 36.41 -38.23 9.25
C ASN A 11 35.48 -39.21 9.97
N LEU A 12 34.45 -39.68 9.28
CA LEU A 12 33.65 -40.82 9.73
C LEU A 12 34.56 -42.07 9.77
N PRO A 13 34.66 -42.77 10.91
CA PRO A 13 35.41 -44.01 11.02
C PRO A 13 34.56 -45.16 10.45
N GLY A 14 35.18 -46.03 9.64
CA GLY A 14 34.66 -47.40 9.50
C GLY A 14 33.92 -47.77 8.21
N ARG A 15 34.44 -47.37 7.05
CA ARG A 15 34.31 -48.24 5.85
C ARG A 15 35.70 -48.61 5.33
N ARG A 16 36.28 -49.64 5.95
CA ARG A 16 37.38 -50.40 5.37
C ARG A 16 36.80 -51.16 4.16
N PHE A 17 37.12 -50.71 2.96
CA PHE A 17 36.99 -51.59 1.80
C PHE A 17 37.97 -52.75 1.99
N PRO A 18 37.58 -54.01 1.73
CA PRO A 18 38.54 -55.10 1.70
C PRO A 18 39.54 -54.83 0.58
N VAL A 19 40.80 -54.58 0.95
CA VAL A 19 41.92 -54.62 0.01
C VAL A 19 42.04 -56.07 -0.42
N LEU A 20 41.55 -56.38 -1.60
CA LEU A 20 41.82 -57.67 -2.23
C LEU A 20 43.33 -57.74 -2.50
N PRO A 21 44.01 -58.84 -2.15
CA PRO A 21 45.40 -59.00 -2.54
C PRO A 21 45.46 -59.03 -4.07
N ILE A 22 46.16 -58.06 -4.66
CA ILE A 22 46.59 -58.17 -6.05
C ILE A 22 47.65 -59.28 -6.03
N VAL A 23 47.22 -60.48 -6.42
CA VAL A 23 48.13 -61.58 -6.75
C VAL A 23 48.80 -61.18 -8.05
N THR A 24 50.02 -60.65 -7.98
CA THR A 24 50.93 -60.59 -9.12
C THR A 24 51.48 -62.00 -9.33
N PRO A 25 51.15 -62.71 -10.42
CA PRO A 25 51.76 -64.00 -10.69
C PRO A 25 53.22 -63.80 -11.07
N ASP A 26 54.11 -64.52 -10.39
CA ASP A 26 55.52 -64.66 -10.74
C ASP A 26 55.65 -65.14 -12.19
N SER A 27 56.29 -64.31 -13.01
CA SER A 27 56.70 -64.68 -14.35
C SER A 27 57.95 -65.55 -14.29
N THR A 28 57.77 -66.87 -14.23
CA THR A 28 58.79 -67.83 -14.67
C THR A 28 58.36 -68.40 -16.02
N PRO A 29 59.19 -68.31 -17.08
CA PRO A 29 58.82 -68.83 -18.38
C PRO A 29 59.27 -70.28 -18.47
N ASP A 30 58.34 -71.23 -18.50
CA ASP A 30 58.66 -72.48 -19.18
C ASP A 30 57.45 -73.21 -19.78
N THR A 31 57.68 -73.73 -20.97
CA THR A 31 56.94 -74.77 -21.70
C THR A 31 55.50 -74.51 -22.19
N SER A 32 55.44 -74.23 -23.50
CA SER A 32 54.51 -74.85 -24.48
C SER A 32 53.02 -74.95 -24.14
N GLY A 33 52.22 -74.14 -24.83
CA GLY A 33 50.95 -74.61 -25.39
C GLY A 33 49.67 -74.22 -24.65
N PHE A 34 49.35 -72.93 -24.58
CA PHE A 34 48.01 -72.41 -24.91
C PHE A 34 48.08 -70.87 -24.91
N ILE A 35 48.18 -70.25 -26.09
CA ILE A 35 47.99 -68.80 -26.22
C ILE A 35 46.48 -68.60 -26.22
N PHE A 36 45.92 -68.17 -25.08
CA PHE A 36 44.56 -67.65 -25.09
C PHE A 36 44.52 -66.48 -26.08
N PRO A 37 43.64 -66.49 -27.11
CA PRO A 37 43.51 -65.36 -27.99
C PRO A 37 43.19 -64.15 -27.13
N GLY A 38 43.94 -63.06 -27.30
CA GLY A 38 43.66 -61.80 -26.63
C GLY A 38 42.26 -61.36 -27.02
N LEU A 39 41.27 -61.71 -26.20
CA LEU A 39 39.93 -61.20 -26.34
C LEU A 39 40.08 -59.68 -26.24
N PRO A 40 39.58 -58.90 -27.22
CA PRO A 40 39.62 -57.46 -27.10
C PRO A 40 38.91 -57.12 -25.79
N ILE A 41 39.64 -56.58 -24.81
CA ILE A 41 39.02 -55.90 -23.69
C ILE A 41 38.44 -54.63 -24.31
N VAL A 42 37.27 -54.78 -24.91
CA VAL A 42 36.37 -53.67 -25.16
C VAL A 42 35.97 -53.26 -23.76
N THR A 43 36.69 -52.32 -23.15
CA THR A 43 36.07 -51.45 -22.14
C THR A 43 35.01 -50.71 -22.91
N PRO A 44 33.72 -51.08 -22.83
CA PRO A 44 32.70 -50.27 -23.46
C PRO A 44 32.87 -48.88 -22.85
N ASP A 45 33.09 -47.87 -23.71
CA ASP A 45 33.02 -46.49 -23.25
C ASP A 45 31.73 -46.39 -22.43
N PRO A 46 31.78 -45.96 -21.15
CA PRO A 46 30.58 -45.90 -20.33
C PRO A 46 29.55 -45.12 -21.12
N PRO A 47 28.30 -45.63 -21.27
CA PRO A 47 27.35 -45.03 -22.17
C PRO A 47 27.25 -43.55 -21.81
N ARG A 48 27.60 -42.68 -22.76
CA ARG A 48 27.51 -41.23 -22.61
C ARG A 48 26.03 -40.86 -22.63
N LEU A 49 25.32 -41.25 -21.57
CA LEU A 49 23.92 -40.94 -21.38
C LEU A 49 23.79 -39.43 -21.27
N SER A 50 22.90 -38.88 -22.08
CA SER A 50 22.51 -37.48 -22.01
C SER A 50 21.93 -37.18 -20.62
N GLN A 51 21.99 -35.91 -20.19
CA GLN A 51 21.40 -35.48 -18.91
C GLN A 51 19.91 -35.89 -18.82
N ARG A 52 19.20 -35.86 -19.95
CA ARG A 52 17.81 -36.32 -20.08
C ARG A 52 17.64 -37.81 -19.75
N GLU A 53 18.55 -38.66 -20.20
CA GLU A 53 18.52 -40.11 -19.92
C GLU A 53 18.97 -40.43 -18.50
N LYS A 54 19.92 -39.66 -17.95
CA LYS A 54 20.41 -39.82 -16.56
C LYS A 54 19.35 -39.46 -15.51
N TYR A 55 18.57 -38.41 -15.75
CA TYR A 55 17.61 -37.87 -14.79
C TYR A 55 16.15 -38.18 -15.13
N GLY A 56 15.86 -38.66 -16.35
CA GLY A 56 14.52 -39.07 -16.77
C GLY A 56 13.46 -37.99 -16.52
N ALA A 57 12.41 -38.33 -15.76
CA ALA A 57 11.33 -37.41 -15.42
C ALA A 57 11.80 -36.21 -14.57
N LEU A 58 12.83 -36.35 -13.73
CA LEU A 58 13.35 -35.26 -12.90
C LEU A 58 13.94 -34.13 -13.74
N PHE A 59 14.49 -34.43 -14.92
CA PHE A 59 14.97 -33.41 -15.86
C PHE A 59 13.84 -32.46 -16.30
N TYR A 60 12.66 -33.02 -16.59
CA TYR A 60 11.49 -32.23 -17.00
C TYR A 60 10.88 -31.44 -15.85
N VAL A 61 10.86 -32.02 -14.64
CA VAL A 61 10.45 -31.29 -13.43
C VAL A 61 11.38 -30.09 -13.18
N GLY A 62 12.69 -30.27 -13.36
CA GLY A 62 13.66 -29.18 -13.28
C GLY A 62 13.42 -28.09 -14.32
N LEU A 63 13.19 -28.47 -15.58
CA LEU A 63 12.89 -27.52 -16.67
C LEU A 63 11.58 -26.77 -16.41
N PHE A 64 10.54 -27.47 -15.96
CA PHE A 64 9.25 -26.87 -15.60
C PHE A 64 9.40 -25.90 -14.44
N GLY A 65 10.09 -26.29 -13.37
CA GLY A 65 10.38 -25.42 -12.23
C GLY A 65 11.14 -24.16 -12.64
N LEU A 66 12.12 -24.29 -13.53
CA LEU A 66 12.84 -23.15 -14.10
C LEU A 66 11.92 -22.23 -14.91
N ALA A 67 11.04 -22.79 -15.75
CA ALA A 67 10.08 -22.00 -16.53
C ALA A 67 9.10 -21.23 -15.63
N VAL A 68 8.59 -21.86 -14.56
CA VAL A 68 7.75 -21.21 -13.54
C VAL A 68 8.52 -20.08 -12.85
N LEU A 69 9.78 -20.32 -12.46
CA LEU A 69 10.61 -19.29 -11.82
C LEU A 69 10.84 -18.09 -12.74
N ILE A 70 11.18 -18.32 -14.02
CA ILE A 70 11.32 -17.25 -15.02
C ILE A 70 10.01 -16.48 -15.17
N GLY A 71 8.87 -17.18 -15.22
CA GLY A 71 7.55 -16.56 -15.26
C GLY A 71 7.27 -15.66 -14.06
N LEU A 72 7.59 -16.12 -12.85
CA LEU A 72 7.43 -15.34 -11.61
C LEU A 72 8.34 -14.11 -11.58
N ILE A 73 9.61 -14.25 -12.01
CA ILE A 73 10.54 -13.13 -12.12
C ILE A 73 10.04 -12.10 -13.13
N GLY A 74 9.58 -12.56 -14.31
CA GLY A 74 9.01 -11.69 -15.34
C GLY A 74 7.76 -10.96 -14.87
N TRP A 75 6.86 -11.67 -14.18
CA TRP A 75 5.68 -11.08 -13.56
C TRP A 75 6.03 -10.03 -12.51
N PHE A 76 6.98 -10.32 -11.61
CA PHE A 76 7.45 -9.36 -10.61
C PHE A 76 8.10 -8.13 -11.25
N ALA A 77 8.98 -8.32 -12.24
CA ALA A 77 9.63 -7.24 -12.97
C ALA A 77 8.60 -6.35 -13.68
N HIS A 78 7.58 -6.95 -14.30
CA HIS A 78 6.46 -6.22 -14.90
C HIS A 78 5.68 -5.42 -13.85
N GLY A 79 5.35 -6.03 -12.69
CA GLY A 79 4.70 -5.36 -11.57
C GLY A 79 5.49 -4.14 -11.08
N ALA A 80 6.79 -4.31 -10.83
CA ALA A 80 7.67 -3.23 -10.42
C ALA A 80 7.76 -2.12 -11.48
N TRP A 81 7.87 -2.47 -12.75
CA TRP A 81 7.91 -1.50 -13.85
C TRP A 81 6.61 -0.72 -13.98
N SER A 82 5.46 -1.38 -13.79
CA SER A 82 4.17 -0.71 -13.84
C SER A 82 4.04 0.37 -12.75
N LEU A 83 4.72 0.23 -11.61
CA LEU A 83 4.73 1.23 -10.54
C LEU A 83 5.73 2.38 -10.77
N ARG A 84 6.49 2.39 -11.88
CA ARG A 84 7.53 3.39 -12.17
C ARG A 84 7.02 4.83 -12.00
N ASP A 85 5.84 5.13 -12.53
CA ASP A 85 5.28 6.49 -12.47
C ASP A 85 4.86 6.88 -11.05
N VAL A 86 4.33 5.91 -10.27
CA VAL A 86 4.01 6.11 -8.84
C VAL A 86 5.28 6.48 -8.09
N TRP A 87 6.35 5.70 -8.25
CA TRP A 87 7.64 5.98 -7.62
C TRP A 87 8.19 7.34 -8.03
N SER A 88 8.16 7.66 -9.33
CA SER A 88 8.59 8.95 -9.85
C SER A 88 7.85 10.12 -9.19
N ASN A 89 6.52 10.02 -9.05
CA ASN A 89 5.72 11.05 -8.39
C ASN A 89 6.02 11.14 -6.89
N VAL A 90 6.23 10.01 -6.20
CA VAL A 90 6.65 10.00 -4.79
C VAL A 90 8.01 10.70 -4.63
N TYR A 91 8.97 10.40 -5.50
CA TYR A 91 10.28 11.07 -5.49
C TYR A 91 10.15 12.58 -5.72
N VAL A 92 9.42 13.01 -6.76
CA VAL A 92 9.20 14.44 -7.03
C VAL A 92 8.52 15.13 -5.85
N LEU A 93 7.50 14.50 -5.25
CA LEU A 93 6.77 15.07 -4.11
C LEU A 93 7.67 15.28 -2.88
N HIS A 94 8.56 14.33 -2.59
CA HIS A 94 9.43 14.36 -1.41
C HIS A 94 10.78 15.06 -1.63
N ASP A 95 11.10 15.46 -2.85
CA ASP A 95 12.32 16.19 -3.18
C ASP A 95 12.14 17.70 -2.93
N ASP A 96 12.71 18.20 -1.84
CA ASP A 96 12.63 19.61 -1.45
C ASP A 96 13.37 20.56 -2.41
N SER A 97 14.23 20.03 -3.28
CA SER A 97 14.89 20.83 -4.33
C SER A 97 13.97 21.10 -5.53
N ARG A 98 12.84 20.41 -5.64
CA ARG A 98 11.87 20.59 -6.73
C ARG A 98 10.98 21.81 -6.51
N PRO A 99 10.60 22.52 -7.58
CA PRO A 99 9.60 23.59 -7.50
C PRO A 99 8.28 23.09 -6.88
N GLU A 100 7.67 23.90 -6.03
CA GLU A 100 6.42 23.55 -5.33
C GLU A 100 5.31 23.11 -6.31
N VAL A 101 5.18 23.76 -7.46
CA VAL A 101 4.19 23.42 -8.50
C VAL A 101 4.35 21.97 -8.98
N ASP A 102 5.58 21.49 -9.17
CA ASP A 102 5.83 20.12 -9.60
C ASP A 102 5.50 19.11 -8.50
N ARG A 103 5.80 19.47 -7.24
CA ARG A 103 5.44 18.66 -6.06
C ARG A 103 3.93 18.54 -5.90
N VAL A 104 3.19 19.64 -6.09
CA VAL A 104 1.72 19.63 -6.06
C VAL A 104 1.14 18.83 -7.23
N ARG A 105 1.71 18.96 -8.44
CA ARG A 105 1.29 18.14 -9.60
C ARG A 105 1.51 16.65 -9.33
N ALA A 106 2.63 16.28 -8.72
CA ALA A 106 2.91 14.90 -8.32
C ALA A 106 1.89 14.41 -7.27
N ALA A 107 1.55 15.23 -6.27
CA ALA A 107 0.50 14.90 -5.32
C ALA A 107 -0.88 14.71 -5.98
N LEU A 108 -1.23 15.54 -6.97
CA LEU A 108 -2.47 15.40 -7.75
C LEU A 108 -2.48 14.11 -8.59
N ALA A 109 -1.34 13.72 -9.15
CA ALA A 109 -1.22 12.45 -9.86
C ALA A 109 -1.41 11.26 -8.90
N LEU A 110 -0.73 11.28 -7.74
CA LEU A 110 -0.83 10.24 -6.72
C LEU A 110 -2.25 10.13 -6.13
N SER A 111 -2.95 11.25 -5.95
CA SER A 111 -4.30 11.29 -5.39
C SER A 111 -5.35 10.62 -6.27
N ARG A 112 -5.09 10.53 -7.59
CA ARG A 112 -5.95 9.90 -8.59
C ARG A 112 -5.50 8.50 -8.98
N ASP A 113 -4.31 8.06 -8.55
CA ASP A 113 -3.74 6.78 -8.94
C ASP A 113 -4.32 5.63 -8.10
N SER A 114 -5.01 4.68 -8.75
CA SER A 114 -5.63 3.53 -8.09
C SER A 114 -4.63 2.56 -7.46
N ARG A 115 -3.35 2.64 -7.83
CA ARG A 115 -2.27 1.80 -7.27
C ARG A 115 -1.77 2.32 -5.92
N VAL A 116 -2.09 3.58 -5.58
CA VAL A 116 -1.75 4.18 -4.28
C VAL A 116 -2.94 3.99 -3.34
N ASN A 117 -2.79 3.12 -2.35
CA ASN A 117 -3.87 2.78 -1.43
C ASN A 117 -4.18 3.92 -0.43
N GLN A 118 -5.34 3.84 0.23
CA GLN A 118 -5.80 4.87 1.17
C GLN A 118 -4.83 5.09 2.34
N ARG A 119 -4.20 4.03 2.83
CA ARG A 119 -3.24 4.11 3.93
C ARG A 119 -1.99 4.91 3.53
N GLN A 120 -1.46 4.67 2.33
CA GLN A 120 -0.34 5.43 1.79
C GLN A 120 -0.70 6.91 1.62
N ARG A 121 -1.88 7.23 1.07
CA ARG A 121 -2.33 8.63 0.93
C ARG A 121 -2.45 9.32 2.28
N TRP A 122 -2.99 8.63 3.28
CA TRP A 122 -3.07 9.10 4.66
C TRP A 122 -1.67 9.37 5.24
N ASP A 123 -0.75 8.41 5.15
CA ASP A 123 0.60 8.57 5.68
C ASP A 123 1.38 9.70 4.98
N ILE A 124 1.14 9.92 3.67
CA ILE A 124 1.76 11.00 2.90
C ILE A 124 1.16 12.37 3.28
N CYS A 125 -0.17 12.52 3.36
CA CYS A 125 -0.78 13.83 3.62
C CYS A 125 -0.45 14.40 5.02
N LEU A 126 -0.09 13.53 5.96
CA LEU A 126 0.34 13.90 7.31
C LEU A 126 1.81 14.37 7.39
N ARG A 127 2.61 14.22 6.32
CA ARG A 127 4.01 14.65 6.30
C ARG A 127 4.10 16.18 6.31
N THR A 128 4.56 16.74 7.42
CA THR A 128 4.68 18.20 7.62
C THR A 128 5.60 18.92 6.62
N PRO A 129 6.70 18.34 6.09
CA PRO A 129 7.57 19.03 5.14
C PRO A 129 6.94 19.24 3.76
N LEU A 130 5.82 18.58 3.46
CA LEU A 130 5.18 18.70 2.15
C LEU A 130 4.42 20.03 2.02
N PRO A 131 4.35 20.60 0.80
CA PRO A 131 3.54 21.79 0.53
C PRO A 131 2.09 21.62 1.00
N ALA A 132 1.52 22.68 1.56
CA ALA A 132 0.17 22.63 2.14
C ALA A 132 -0.88 22.18 1.12
N LEU A 133 -0.82 22.68 -0.12
CA LEU A 133 -1.74 22.26 -1.17
C LEU A 133 -1.54 20.80 -1.62
N ALA A 134 -0.30 20.29 -1.63
CA ALA A 134 -0.04 18.89 -1.93
C ALA A 134 -0.69 17.97 -0.88
N ARG A 135 -0.53 18.33 0.40
CA ARG A 135 -1.19 17.64 1.53
C ARG A 135 -2.71 17.74 1.45
N TYR A 136 -3.25 18.90 1.06
CA TYR A 136 -4.68 19.12 0.85
C TYR A 136 -5.25 18.17 -0.19
N VAL A 137 -4.64 18.12 -1.38
CA VAL A 137 -5.13 17.28 -2.50
C VAL A 137 -5.09 15.79 -2.14
N LEU A 138 -4.07 15.36 -1.40
CA LEU A 138 -3.99 13.97 -0.92
C LEU A 138 -5.06 13.67 0.14
N ALA A 139 -5.26 14.56 1.12
CA ALA A 139 -6.28 14.39 2.15
C ALA A 139 -7.70 14.41 1.57
N GLU A 140 -7.96 15.26 0.58
CA GLU A 140 -9.24 15.31 -0.14
C GLU A 140 -9.50 14.04 -0.98
N SER A 141 -8.46 13.32 -1.38
CA SER A 141 -8.61 12.06 -2.13
C SER A 141 -8.90 10.84 -1.26
N LEU A 142 -8.87 11.00 0.07
CA LEU A 142 -9.23 9.93 0.98
C LEU A 142 -10.72 9.59 0.84
N THR A 143 -11.05 8.32 0.86
CA THR A 143 -12.44 7.85 0.77
C THR A 143 -12.93 7.30 2.11
N ALA A 144 -14.19 6.85 2.18
CA ALA A 144 -14.73 6.13 3.34
C ALA A 144 -13.79 5.01 3.82
N GLU A 145 -13.15 4.29 2.90
CA GLU A 145 -12.24 3.18 3.19
C GLU A 145 -11.11 3.57 4.16
N ALA A 146 -10.59 4.79 4.06
CA ALA A 146 -9.54 5.27 4.97
C ALA A 146 -9.99 5.27 6.45
N ALA A 147 -11.24 5.65 6.70
CA ALA A 147 -11.82 5.68 8.03
C ALA A 147 -12.40 4.33 8.45
N SER A 148 -12.87 3.51 7.50
CA SER A 148 -13.50 2.21 7.77
C SER A 148 -12.52 1.14 8.24
N ALA A 149 -11.23 1.23 7.88
CA ALA A 149 -10.23 0.22 8.24
C ALA A 149 -9.95 0.16 9.77
N ASP A 150 -9.97 1.31 10.44
CA ASP A 150 -9.88 1.43 11.90
C ASP A 150 -10.71 2.64 12.38
N PRO A 151 -12.05 2.50 12.49
CA PRO A 151 -12.94 3.63 12.80
C PRO A 151 -12.60 4.30 14.12
N ARG A 152 -12.20 3.51 15.12
CA ARG A 152 -11.86 4.01 16.45
C ARG A 152 -10.54 4.77 16.44
N GLY A 153 -9.47 4.16 15.93
CA GLY A 153 -8.16 4.80 15.88
C GLY A 153 -8.16 6.02 14.96
N TYR A 154 -8.84 5.94 13.81
CA TYR A 154 -8.98 7.05 12.88
C TYR A 154 -9.66 8.26 13.54
N ALA A 155 -10.87 8.08 14.09
CA ALA A 155 -11.62 9.19 14.69
C ALA A 155 -10.91 9.81 15.90
N LEU A 156 -10.31 8.99 16.77
CA LEU A 156 -9.54 9.50 17.91
C LEU A 156 -8.30 10.27 17.45
N THR A 157 -7.63 9.82 16.39
CA THR A 157 -6.46 10.52 15.84
C THR A 157 -6.86 11.88 15.27
N VAL A 158 -7.96 11.95 14.51
CA VAL A 158 -8.47 13.22 13.97
C VAL A 158 -8.90 14.17 15.08
N ALA A 159 -9.57 13.66 16.13
CA ALA A 159 -10.01 14.47 17.27
C ALA A 159 -8.85 15.05 18.09
N ARG A 160 -7.79 14.27 18.33
CA ARG A 160 -6.77 14.54 19.35
C ARG A 160 -5.42 14.99 18.82
N SER A 161 -5.30 15.35 17.55
CA SER A 161 -4.04 15.82 16.96
C SER A 161 -4.01 17.36 16.88
N PRO A 162 -3.68 18.09 17.96
CA PRO A 162 -3.80 19.55 18.03
C PRO A 162 -2.92 20.28 17.01
N ASP A 163 -1.75 19.71 16.67
CA ASP A 163 -0.75 20.35 15.82
C ASP A 163 -1.08 20.32 14.32
N TRP A 164 -2.19 19.68 13.94
CA TRP A 164 -2.63 19.66 12.55
C TRP A 164 -3.32 20.97 12.17
N PRO A 165 -3.05 21.52 10.97
CA PRO A 165 -3.80 22.64 10.44
C PRO A 165 -5.31 22.36 10.44
N VAL A 166 -6.13 23.39 10.68
CA VAL A 166 -7.58 23.24 10.78
C VAL A 166 -8.15 22.70 9.48
N TRP A 167 -7.70 23.24 8.33
CA TRP A 167 -8.13 22.74 7.01
C TRP A 167 -7.86 21.23 6.84
N LEU A 168 -6.76 20.71 7.38
CA LEU A 168 -6.43 19.28 7.27
C LEU A 168 -7.37 18.46 8.14
N ARG A 169 -7.60 18.89 9.37
CA ARG A 169 -8.51 18.18 10.29
C ARG A 169 -9.93 18.14 9.74
N VAL A 170 -10.43 19.22 9.13
CA VAL A 170 -11.72 19.23 8.41
C VAL A 170 -11.76 18.17 7.31
N LEU A 171 -10.74 18.13 6.43
CA LEU A 171 -10.68 17.16 5.34
C LEU A 171 -10.63 15.72 5.83
N LEU A 172 -9.98 15.47 6.96
CA LEU A 172 -9.89 14.14 7.55
C LEU A 172 -11.16 13.71 8.29
N THR A 173 -12.02 14.64 8.72
CA THR A 173 -13.36 14.32 9.23
C THR A 173 -14.29 13.83 8.11
N ARG A 174 -14.09 14.30 6.87
CA ARG A 174 -14.95 13.96 5.73
C ARG A 174 -15.02 12.43 5.45
N PRO A 175 -13.91 11.67 5.34
CA PRO A 175 -13.97 10.21 5.23
C PRO A 175 -14.88 9.52 6.24
N MET A 176 -14.97 10.02 7.48
CA MET A 176 -15.88 9.49 8.49
C MET A 176 -17.35 9.71 8.12
N ALA A 177 -17.70 10.85 7.52
CA ALA A 177 -19.05 11.11 7.04
C ALA A 177 -19.47 10.17 5.91
N TYR A 178 -18.59 9.94 4.93
CA TYR A 178 -18.88 8.97 3.87
C TYR A 178 -19.00 7.54 4.43
N ALA A 179 -18.09 7.15 5.34
CA ALA A 179 -18.14 5.85 5.99
C ALA A 179 -19.41 5.68 6.86
N ALA A 180 -19.87 6.74 7.52
CA ALA A 180 -21.08 6.71 8.33
C ALA A 180 -22.35 6.57 7.48
N VAL A 181 -22.39 7.15 6.28
CA VAL A 181 -23.44 6.89 5.27
C VAL A 181 -23.46 5.40 4.89
N ASP A 182 -22.28 4.77 4.81
CA ASP A 182 -22.13 3.32 4.58
C ASP A 182 -22.36 2.46 5.85
N GLY A 183 -22.82 3.06 6.95
CA GLY A 183 -23.18 2.35 8.19
C GLY A 183 -22.04 2.12 9.18
N VAL A 184 -20.84 2.68 8.92
CA VAL A 184 -19.70 2.57 9.85
C VAL A 184 -19.95 3.39 11.11
N LYS A 185 -19.70 2.77 12.26
CA LYS A 185 -19.86 3.41 13.57
C LYS A 185 -18.55 3.97 14.09
N PHE A 186 -18.59 5.21 14.56
CA PHE A 186 -17.46 5.92 15.16
C PHE A 186 -17.69 6.12 16.66
N PRO A 187 -16.62 6.22 17.48
CA PRO A 187 -16.75 6.47 18.91
C PRO A 187 -17.35 7.85 19.15
N ALA A 188 -18.49 7.90 19.85
CA ALA A 188 -19.19 9.15 20.18
C ALA A 188 -18.28 10.18 20.87
N VAL A 189 -17.38 9.72 21.76
CA VAL A 189 -16.40 10.59 22.44
C VAL A 189 -15.55 11.40 21.45
N ALA A 190 -15.06 10.78 20.38
CA ALA A 190 -14.25 11.48 19.39
C ALA A 190 -15.08 12.49 18.58
N LEU A 191 -16.33 12.14 18.28
CA LEU A 191 -17.25 13.02 17.54
C LEU A 191 -17.70 14.21 18.38
N GLU A 192 -17.93 14.01 19.68
CA GLU A 192 -18.23 15.08 20.62
C GLU A 192 -17.04 16.03 20.81
N GLU A 193 -15.81 15.50 20.91
CA GLU A 193 -14.57 16.30 20.91
C GLU A 193 -14.45 17.14 19.62
N LEU A 194 -14.74 16.55 18.44
CA LEU A 194 -14.72 17.26 17.16
C LEU A 194 -15.88 18.27 17.02
N LYS A 195 -17.07 17.97 17.56
CA LYS A 195 -18.22 18.87 17.60
C LYS A 195 -17.93 20.12 18.43
N GLY A 196 -17.14 19.98 19.50
CA GLY A 196 -16.68 21.08 20.34
C GLY A 196 -15.54 21.92 19.75
N ASN A 197 -15.08 21.63 18.54
CA ASN A 197 -13.96 22.35 17.94
C ASN A 197 -14.32 23.83 17.64
N PRO A 198 -13.39 24.78 17.86
CA PRO A 198 -13.61 26.20 17.51
C PRO A 198 -13.91 26.42 16.03
N ASP A 199 -13.37 25.57 15.14
CA ASP A 199 -13.69 25.62 13.73
C ASP A 199 -15.08 25.04 13.44
N ARG A 200 -15.94 25.88 12.87
CA ARG A 200 -17.33 25.51 12.55
C ARG A 200 -17.43 24.45 11.46
N GLY A 201 -16.48 24.39 10.53
CA GLY A 201 -16.45 23.34 9.52
C GLY A 201 -16.28 21.96 10.16
N ILE A 202 -15.31 21.80 11.05
CA ILE A 202 -15.09 20.55 11.80
C ILE A 202 -16.34 20.16 12.58
N ALA A 203 -16.91 21.13 13.32
CA ALA A 203 -18.09 20.89 14.15
C ALA A 203 -19.31 20.42 13.34
N LEU A 204 -19.55 21.01 12.16
CA LEU A 204 -20.66 20.63 11.27
C LEU A 204 -20.48 19.22 10.70
N TRP A 205 -19.29 18.88 10.20
CA TRP A 205 -19.01 17.53 9.69
C TRP A 205 -19.13 16.48 10.80
N ALA A 206 -18.62 16.76 12.00
CA ALA A 206 -18.78 15.85 13.14
C ALA A 206 -20.25 15.69 13.55
N SER A 207 -21.03 16.77 13.53
CA SER A 207 -22.47 16.74 13.81
C SER A 207 -23.23 15.91 12.78
N PHE A 208 -22.86 16.01 11.49
CA PHE A 208 -23.40 15.13 10.45
C PHE A 208 -23.11 13.66 10.75
N VAL A 209 -21.87 13.29 11.11
CA VAL A 209 -21.54 11.91 11.47
C VAL A 209 -22.41 11.43 12.64
N LEU A 210 -22.59 12.25 13.69
CA LEU A 210 -23.46 11.92 14.83
C LEU A 210 -24.91 11.65 14.38
N THR A 211 -25.47 12.44 13.45
CA THR A 211 -26.83 12.21 12.93
C THR A 211 -27.00 10.86 12.21
N GLN A 212 -25.91 10.32 11.66
CA GLN A 212 -25.96 9.02 11.00
C GLN A 212 -26.01 7.88 12.03
N LEU A 213 -25.38 8.05 13.20
CA LEU A 213 -25.24 7.02 14.23
C LEU A 213 -26.51 6.79 15.06
N ASP A 214 -27.24 7.86 15.41
CA ASP A 214 -28.46 7.77 16.20
C ASP A 214 -29.59 8.60 15.58
N LEU A 215 -30.72 7.95 15.30
CA LEU A 215 -31.93 8.58 14.77
C LEU A 215 -32.69 9.40 15.81
N ASN A 216 -32.53 9.04 17.09
CA ASN A 216 -33.25 9.67 18.18
C ASN A 216 -32.44 10.83 18.78
N ASP A 217 -31.15 10.92 18.50
CA ASP A 217 -30.32 12.02 18.94
C ASP A 217 -30.63 13.27 18.12
N ARG A 218 -31.30 14.22 18.79
CA ARG A 218 -31.66 15.52 18.21
C ARG A 218 -30.50 16.53 18.25
N ALA A 219 -29.43 16.25 18.98
CA ALA A 219 -28.34 17.20 19.17
C ALA A 219 -27.56 17.47 17.87
N GLY A 220 -27.26 16.42 17.09
CA GLY A 220 -26.59 16.56 15.80
C GLY A 220 -27.41 17.38 14.78
N PRO A 221 -28.69 17.05 14.52
CA PRO A 221 -29.56 17.83 13.64
C PRO A 221 -29.72 19.29 14.08
N GLN A 222 -29.80 19.58 15.39
CA GLN A 222 -29.93 20.94 15.89
C GLN A 222 -28.72 21.83 15.53
N VAL A 223 -27.50 21.30 15.60
CA VAL A 223 -26.30 22.05 15.19
C VAL A 223 -26.34 22.36 13.70
N LEU A 224 -26.77 21.42 12.86
CA LEU A 224 -26.90 21.62 11.42
C LEU A 224 -27.99 22.65 11.08
N VAL A 225 -29.14 22.61 11.77
CA VAL A 225 -30.23 23.59 11.62
C VAL A 225 -29.76 24.99 12.02
N ALA A 226 -29.14 25.14 13.19
CA ALA A 226 -28.61 26.41 13.66
C ALA A 226 -27.54 26.98 12.69
N GLY A 227 -26.71 26.11 12.09
CA GLY A 227 -25.75 26.51 11.06
C GLY A 227 -26.41 27.07 9.79
N CYS A 228 -27.52 26.47 9.34
CA CYS A 228 -28.31 26.98 8.20
C CYS A 228 -28.96 28.34 8.45
N GLU A 229 -29.39 28.58 9.68
CA GLU A 229 -30.03 29.84 10.09
C GLU A 229 -29.02 30.96 10.34
N GLY A 230 -27.73 30.60 10.49
CA GLY A 230 -26.64 31.55 10.64
C GLY A 230 -26.33 32.38 9.38
N SER A 231 -25.41 33.33 9.52
CA SER A 231 -24.98 34.23 8.44
C SER A 231 -23.50 34.09 8.06
N GLY A 232 -22.80 33.10 8.61
CA GLY A 232 -21.38 32.85 8.36
C GLY A 232 -21.10 32.12 7.03
N TRP A 233 -19.80 31.91 6.74
CA TRP A 233 -19.35 31.19 5.53
C TRP A 233 -19.79 29.71 5.54
N GLU A 234 -20.04 29.19 6.74
CA GLU A 234 -20.45 27.82 7.02
C GLU A 234 -21.94 27.55 6.73
N ARG A 235 -22.74 28.59 6.45
CA ARG A 235 -24.20 28.48 6.27
C ARG A 235 -24.57 27.44 5.22
N GLU A 236 -24.04 27.58 4.00
CA GLU A 236 -24.41 26.66 2.92
C GLU A 236 -23.77 25.28 3.10
N LEU A 237 -22.63 25.19 3.78
CA LEU A 237 -22.08 23.90 4.20
C LEU A 237 -23.05 23.19 5.17
N ALA A 238 -23.57 23.90 6.16
CA ALA A 238 -24.53 23.36 7.10
C ALA A 238 -25.81 22.89 6.39
N CYS A 239 -26.27 23.62 5.37
CA CYS A 239 -27.47 23.24 4.62
C CYS A 239 -27.28 22.02 3.72
N LEU A 240 -26.13 21.90 3.05
CA LEU A 240 -25.80 20.68 2.31
C LEU A 240 -25.73 19.46 3.23
N LEU A 241 -25.11 19.60 4.42
CA LEU A 241 -25.01 18.52 5.40
C LEU A 241 -26.37 18.20 6.04
N LEU A 242 -27.20 19.20 6.32
CA LEU A 242 -28.55 19.03 6.84
C LEU A 242 -29.44 18.29 5.83
N GLU A 243 -29.40 18.70 4.56
CA GLU A 243 -30.14 18.03 3.48
C GLU A 243 -29.65 16.59 3.31
N ALA A 244 -28.33 16.36 3.31
CA ALA A 244 -27.76 15.01 3.27
C ALA A 244 -28.22 14.15 4.45
N SER A 245 -28.39 14.74 5.64
CA SER A 245 -28.87 13.99 6.81
C SER A 245 -30.34 13.55 6.67
N ARG A 246 -31.16 14.34 5.95
CA ARG A 246 -32.59 14.04 5.69
C ARG A 246 -32.78 12.94 4.65
N LEU A 247 -31.79 12.71 3.79
CA LEU A 247 -31.81 11.66 2.77
C LEU A 247 -31.35 10.28 3.30
N LYS A 248 -31.49 10.02 4.60
CA LYS A 248 -31.06 8.76 5.21
C LYS A 248 -31.72 7.56 4.53
N GLY A 249 -30.92 6.56 4.17
CA GLY A 249 -31.37 5.40 3.39
C GLY A 249 -31.24 5.58 1.87
N ARG A 250 -30.77 6.74 1.40
CA ARG A 250 -30.46 7.03 -0.02
C ARG A 250 -28.96 7.35 -0.16
N PRO A 251 -28.06 6.38 0.05
CA PRO A 251 -26.62 6.62 0.21
C PRO A 251 -25.99 7.35 -0.98
N ASP A 252 -26.41 7.07 -2.21
CA ASP A 252 -25.86 7.72 -3.40
C ASP A 252 -26.19 9.22 -3.45
N GLU A 253 -27.38 9.61 -3.02
CA GLU A 253 -27.79 11.01 -2.98
C GLU A 253 -27.17 11.75 -1.79
N GLN A 254 -27.03 11.07 -0.65
CA GLN A 254 -26.26 11.59 0.47
C GLN A 254 -24.83 11.90 0.03
N LYS A 255 -24.15 10.94 -0.63
CA LYS A 255 -22.76 11.11 -1.11
C LYS A 255 -22.62 12.25 -2.12
N ARG A 256 -23.59 12.44 -3.03
CA ARG A 256 -23.61 13.60 -3.94
C ARG A 256 -23.64 14.95 -3.21
N LEU A 257 -24.42 15.06 -2.14
CA LEU A 257 -24.45 16.27 -1.32
C LEU A 257 -23.15 16.44 -0.51
N LEU A 258 -22.54 15.35 -0.04
CA LEU A 258 -21.22 15.40 0.60
C LEU A 258 -20.12 15.85 -0.39
N ASP A 259 -20.20 15.45 -1.66
CA ASP A 259 -19.28 15.92 -2.70
C ASP A 259 -19.44 17.43 -2.94
N GLN A 260 -20.68 17.93 -2.98
CA GLN A 260 -20.96 19.37 -3.06
C GLN A 260 -20.44 20.12 -1.83
N ALA A 261 -20.64 19.57 -0.62
CA ALA A 261 -20.12 20.13 0.63
C ALA A 261 -18.58 20.18 0.64
N THR A 262 -17.93 19.18 0.05
CA THR A 262 -16.47 19.13 -0.10
C THR A 262 -15.97 20.21 -1.08
N ALA A 263 -16.65 20.38 -2.21
CA ALA A 263 -16.35 21.45 -3.15
C ALA A 263 -16.58 22.84 -2.52
N TRP A 264 -17.62 22.99 -1.68
CA TRP A 264 -17.88 24.22 -0.93
C TRP A 264 -16.74 24.58 0.01
N LEU A 265 -16.24 23.61 0.79
CA LEU A 265 -15.09 23.80 1.69
C LEU A 265 -13.87 24.34 0.94
N ARG A 266 -13.58 23.79 -0.24
CA ARG A 266 -12.45 24.23 -1.07
C ARG A 266 -12.52 25.73 -1.39
N ALA A 267 -13.70 26.21 -1.73
CA ALA A 267 -13.91 27.58 -2.21
C ALA A 267 -14.13 28.62 -1.07
N HIS A 268 -14.65 28.20 0.08
CA HIS A 268 -15.16 29.12 1.10
C HIS A 268 -14.52 29.00 2.48
N HIS A 269 -13.90 27.86 2.82
CA HIS A 269 -13.27 27.70 4.14
C HIS A 269 -12.09 28.69 4.30
N PRO A 270 -12.01 29.46 5.40
CA PRO A 270 -11.03 30.54 5.58
C PRO A 270 -9.57 30.12 5.37
N GLU A 271 -9.19 28.93 5.82
CA GLU A 271 -7.83 28.40 5.64
C GLU A 271 -7.63 27.61 4.34
N SER A 272 -8.70 27.11 3.72
CA SER A 272 -8.58 26.28 2.51
C SER A 272 -8.51 27.15 1.26
N LYS A 273 -9.37 28.18 1.18
CA LYS A 273 -9.48 29.09 0.04
C LYS A 273 -8.13 29.72 -0.37
N PRO A 274 -7.26 30.21 0.55
CA PRO A 274 -5.97 30.76 0.18
C PRO A 274 -5.03 29.74 -0.48
N LEU A 275 -5.09 28.47 -0.08
CA LEU A 275 -4.24 27.40 -0.66
C LEU A 275 -4.52 27.23 -2.16
N TRP A 276 -5.79 27.38 -2.57
CA TRP A 276 -6.23 27.23 -3.96
C TRP A 276 -6.13 28.52 -4.77
N SER A 277 -5.88 29.66 -4.13
CA SER A 277 -5.78 30.97 -4.78
C SER A 277 -4.35 31.31 -5.26
N GLN A 278 -3.39 30.42 -5.05
CA GLN A 278 -1.98 30.68 -5.37
C GLN A 278 -1.73 30.75 -6.89
N PRO A 279 -1.05 31.80 -7.39
CA PRO A 279 -0.71 31.93 -8.80
C PRO A 279 0.27 30.83 -9.22
N GLY A 280 -0.08 30.08 -10.28
CA GLY A 280 0.67 28.91 -10.76
C GLY A 280 -0.09 27.58 -10.67
N LEU A 281 -1.23 27.58 -9.97
CA LEU A 281 -2.08 26.41 -9.73
C LEU A 281 -3.51 26.56 -10.26
N LYS A 282 -3.78 27.62 -11.04
CA LYS A 282 -5.00 27.71 -11.85
C LYS A 282 -5.01 26.50 -12.79
N SER A 283 -5.82 25.50 -12.45
CA SER A 283 -6.03 24.33 -13.29
C SER A 283 -6.52 24.75 -14.68
N PRO A 284 -6.21 23.96 -15.74
CA PRO A 284 -6.97 23.99 -16.98
C PRO A 284 -8.46 23.65 -16.76
#